data_AF-A0A1C4T0T1-F1
#
_entry.id   AF-A0A1C4T0T1-F1
#
_cell.length_a   1.000
_cell.length_b   1.000
_cell.length_c   1.000
_cell.angle_alpha   90.00
_cell.angle_beta   90.00
_cell.angle_gamma   90.00
#
_symmetry.space_group_name_H-M   'P 1'
#
loop_
_entity.id
_entity.type
_entity.pdbx_description
1 polymer ?
#
loop_
_entity_poly.entity_id
_entity_poly.type
_entity_poly.pdbx_seq_one_letter_code
_entity_poly.pdbx_strand_id
1 'polypeptide(L)'
;MFQPEALVAASGSIDAMLDTQRVGEGPDTGWTAVSQRFSDWLDELDQDSQQKRRVVDIHLVTDLQRELAEEAAAADVSKELFRRWGFKGWVRAIGESPAVGLFREMLQSRHLNKGTRWRPNDLTDMIYLSCAAGYADFVVCEKHMRDPLQHGLKRMGRSTPVYRRLADAVTDIERALETRSVRANPIE
;
A
#
# COMPACT_ATOMS: atom_id res chain seq x y z
N MET A 1 -24.17 1.44 -26.72
CA MET A 1 -23.48 0.54 -27.67
C MET A 1 -22.17 0.14 -27.01
N PHE A 2 -22.02 -1.12 -26.59
CA PHE A 2 -20.78 -1.62 -25.97
C PHE A 2 -19.65 -1.47 -26.99
N GLN A 3 -18.63 -0.66 -26.69
CA GLN A 3 -17.52 -0.46 -27.61
C GLN A 3 -16.60 -1.68 -27.55
N PRO A 4 -16.40 -2.42 -28.67
CA PRO A 4 -15.54 -3.60 -28.72
C PRO A 4 -14.12 -3.31 -28.21
N GLU A 5 -13.65 -2.08 -28.38
CA GLU A 5 -12.35 -1.59 -27.92
C GLU A 5 -12.21 -1.64 -26.39
N ALA A 6 -13.26 -1.29 -25.64
CA ALA A 6 -13.25 -1.35 -24.18
C ALA A 6 -13.22 -2.80 -23.68
N LEU A 7 -13.90 -3.71 -24.38
CA LEU A 7 -13.88 -5.13 -24.06
C LEU A 7 -12.50 -5.73 -24.39
N VAL A 8 -11.90 -5.36 -25.52
CA VAL A 8 -10.55 -5.81 -25.91
C VAL A 8 -9.48 -5.27 -24.97
N ALA A 9 -9.58 -4.01 -24.54
CA ALA A 9 -8.65 -3.44 -23.57
C ALA A 9 -8.79 -4.12 -22.20
N ALA A 10 -10.02 -4.31 -21.71
CA ALA A 10 -10.26 -5.02 -20.45
C ALA A 10 -9.79 -6.48 -20.52
N SER A 11 -10.13 -7.20 -21.60
CA SER A 11 -9.68 -8.59 -21.79
C SER A 11 -8.17 -8.70 -21.97
N GLY A 12 -7.52 -7.77 -22.67
CA GLY A 12 -6.06 -7.75 -22.81
C GLY A 12 -5.35 -7.42 -21.50
N SER A 13 -5.88 -6.49 -20.70
CA SER A 13 -5.36 -6.24 -19.35
C SER A 13 -5.58 -7.42 -18.42
N ILE A 14 -6.74 -8.08 -18.52
CA ILE A 14 -7.04 -9.30 -17.77
C ILE A 14 -6.09 -10.42 -18.18
N ASP A 15 -5.87 -10.67 -19.47
CA ASP A 15 -4.98 -11.72 -19.97
C ASP A 15 -3.51 -11.46 -19.59
N ALA A 16 -3.08 -10.19 -19.63
CA ALA A 16 -1.74 -9.79 -19.19
C ALA A 16 -1.56 -9.83 -17.65
N MET A 17 -2.62 -9.54 -16.87
CA MET A 17 -2.58 -9.61 -15.40
C MET A 17 -2.83 -11.02 -14.87
N LEU A 18 -3.52 -11.87 -15.64
CA LEU A 18 -3.80 -13.27 -15.36
C LEU A 18 -2.88 -14.16 -16.19
N ASP A 19 -1.58 -13.87 -16.23
CA ASP A 19 -0.63 -14.89 -16.66
C ASP A 19 -0.89 -16.14 -15.81
N THR A 20 -1.44 -17.16 -16.46
CA THR A 20 -1.88 -18.40 -15.80
C THR A 20 -0.69 -19.25 -15.37
N GLN A 21 0.52 -18.91 -15.83
CA GLN A 21 1.73 -19.53 -15.34
C GLN A 21 2.02 -18.99 -13.95
N ARG A 22 1.89 -19.88 -12.96
CA ARG A 22 2.34 -19.60 -11.60
C ARG A 22 3.81 -19.21 -11.65
N VAL A 23 4.09 -17.93 -11.42
CA VAL A 23 5.45 -17.47 -11.15
C VAL A 23 5.94 -18.25 -9.93
N GLY A 24 7.07 -18.93 -10.07
CA GLY A 24 7.69 -19.68 -8.99
C GLY A 24 7.94 -18.77 -7.78
N GLU A 25 8.11 -19.37 -6.60
CA GLU A 25 8.50 -18.59 -5.43
C GLU A 25 9.81 -17.85 -5.73
N GLY A 26 9.79 -16.52 -5.57
CA GLY A 26 10.97 -15.69 -5.72
C GLY A 26 12.04 -16.05 -4.69
N PRO A 27 13.27 -15.55 -4.85
CA PRO A 27 14.32 -15.77 -3.87
C PRO A 27 13.91 -15.23 -2.49
N ASP A 28 14.26 -15.93 -1.42
CA ASP A 28 14.09 -15.43 -0.05
C ASP A 28 14.97 -14.20 0.15
N THR A 29 14.32 -13.04 0.26
CA THR A 29 15.00 -11.75 0.49
C THR A 29 15.38 -11.55 1.95
N GLY A 30 14.93 -12.41 2.87
CA GLY A 30 15.09 -12.27 4.30
C GLY A 30 14.17 -11.21 4.94
N TRP A 31 13.32 -10.53 4.17
CA TRP A 31 12.42 -9.47 4.64
C TRP A 31 11.51 -9.90 5.78
N THR A 32 10.91 -11.09 5.67
CA THR A 32 10.06 -11.66 6.72
C THR A 32 10.83 -11.88 8.02
N ALA A 33 12.06 -12.41 7.93
CA ALA A 33 12.88 -12.67 9.11
C ALA A 33 13.36 -11.37 9.77
N VAL A 34 13.73 -10.35 8.98
CA VAL A 34 14.08 -9.01 9.49
C VAL A 34 12.88 -8.38 10.21
N SER A 35 11.70 -8.42 9.57
CA SER A 35 10.47 -7.84 10.14
C SER A 35 10.01 -8.56 11.39
N GLN A 36 10.17 -9.89 11.45
CA GLN A 36 9.89 -10.66 12.66
C GLN A 36 10.81 -10.26 13.81
N ARG A 37 12.14 -10.22 13.58
CA ARG A 37 13.09 -9.80 14.62
C ARG A 37 12.81 -8.38 15.12
N PHE A 38 12.44 -7.48 14.21
CA PHE A 38 12.09 -6.10 14.58
C PHE A 38 10.81 -6.05 15.42
N SER A 39 9.77 -6.81 15.05
CA SER A 39 8.54 -6.95 15.85
C SER A 39 8.81 -7.53 17.25
N ASP A 40 9.61 -8.61 17.33
CA ASP A 40 9.92 -9.27 18.60
C ASP A 40 10.70 -8.30 19.53
N TRP A 41 11.69 -7.58 19.00
CA TRP A 41 12.40 -6.54 19.74
C TRP A 41 11.48 -5.38 20.16
N LEU A 42 10.58 -4.94 19.28
CA LEU A 42 9.63 -3.86 19.58
C LEU A 42 8.66 -4.25 20.70
N ASP A 43 8.31 -5.53 20.82
CA ASP A 43 7.45 -6.06 21.90
C ASP A 43 8.12 -6.03 23.27
N GLU A 44 9.45 -6.13 23.32
CA GLU A 44 10.26 -6.06 24.53
C GLU A 44 10.47 -4.63 25.05
N LEU A 45 10.31 -3.61 24.18
CA LEU A 45 10.44 -2.22 24.59
C LEU A 45 9.29 -1.80 25.52
N ASP A 46 9.66 -1.27 26.69
CA ASP A 46 8.78 -0.54 27.59
C ASP A 46 8.58 0.90 27.09
N GLN A 47 7.80 1.02 26.02
CA GLN A 47 7.49 2.29 25.35
C GLN A 47 6.00 2.36 25.01
N ASP A 48 5.46 3.57 25.01
CA ASP A 48 4.08 3.79 24.56
C ASP A 48 3.93 3.59 23.04
N SER A 49 2.68 3.50 22.57
CA SER A 49 2.42 3.26 21.15
C SER A 49 2.88 4.39 20.23
N GLN A 50 2.96 5.64 20.69
CA GLN A 50 3.47 6.75 19.88
C GLN A 50 5.00 6.70 19.73
N GLN A 51 5.70 6.36 20.81
CA GLN A 51 7.13 6.10 20.79
C GLN A 51 7.45 4.95 19.84
N LYS A 52 6.76 3.81 19.95
CA LYS A 52 6.94 2.67 19.05
C LYS A 52 6.64 3.02 17.58
N ARG A 53 5.62 3.84 17.29
CA ARG A 53 5.35 4.35 15.93
C ARG A 53 6.53 5.14 15.37
N ARG A 54 7.17 5.99 16.16
CA ARG A 54 8.37 6.72 15.73
C ARG A 54 9.53 5.78 15.43
N VAL A 55 9.69 4.71 16.21
CA VAL A 55 10.71 3.69 15.96
C VAL A 55 10.44 2.94 14.65
N VAL A 56 9.18 2.60 14.35
CA VAL A 56 8.78 2.03 13.04
C VAL A 56 9.09 3.02 11.90
N ASP A 57 8.84 4.31 12.09
CA ASP A 57 9.17 5.33 11.08
C ASP A 57 10.68 5.42 10.82
N ILE A 58 11.50 5.33 11.88
CA ILE A 58 12.96 5.28 11.76
C ILE A 58 13.39 4.05 10.98
N HIS A 59 12.82 2.88 11.30
CA HIS A 59 13.12 1.64 10.61
C HIS A 59 12.81 1.74 9.11
N LEU A 60 11.62 2.25 8.74
CA LEU A 60 11.22 2.46 7.36
C LEU A 60 12.14 3.42 6.60
N VAL A 61 12.47 4.58 7.17
CA VAL A 61 13.33 5.55 6.49
C VAL A 61 14.77 5.04 6.36
N THR A 62 15.25 4.27 7.34
CA THR A 62 16.59 3.66 7.28
C THR A 62 16.65 2.58 6.19
N ASP A 63 15.60 1.78 6.06
CA ASP A 63 15.49 0.75 5.01
C ASP A 63 15.50 1.39 3.61
N LEU A 64 14.77 2.49 3.42
CA LEU A 64 14.69 3.22 2.15
C LEU A 64 15.87 4.18 1.88
N GLN A 65 16.82 4.31 2.81
CA GLN A 65 17.78 5.42 2.78
C GLN A 65 18.65 5.41 1.51
N ARG A 66 19.05 4.22 1.03
CA ARG A 66 19.90 4.07 -0.15
C ARG A 66 19.13 4.49 -1.40
N GLU A 67 17.95 3.93 -1.59
CA GLU A 67 17.08 4.17 -2.74
C GLU A 67 16.65 5.64 -2.78
N LEU A 68 16.33 6.25 -1.63
CA LEU A 68 16.06 7.69 -1.55
C LEU A 68 17.26 8.53 -2.01
N ALA A 69 18.49 8.14 -1.65
CA ALA A 69 19.69 8.86 -2.05
C ALA A 69 19.99 8.70 -3.56
N GLU A 70 19.78 7.51 -4.11
CA GLU A 70 19.94 7.21 -5.54
C GLU A 70 18.92 7.99 -6.38
N GLU A 71 17.63 7.94 -6.02
CA GLU A 71 16.57 8.67 -6.73
C GLU A 71 16.72 10.19 -6.60
N ALA A 72 17.18 10.69 -5.44
CA ALA A 72 17.49 12.10 -5.29
C ALA A 72 18.65 12.55 -6.19
N ALA A 73 19.68 11.72 -6.33
CA ALA A 73 20.78 12.00 -7.26
C ALA A 73 20.31 11.97 -8.72
N ALA A 74 19.45 11.01 -9.09
CA ALA A 74 18.87 10.91 -10.43
C ALA A 74 17.96 12.08 -10.78
N ALA A 75 17.31 12.69 -9.78
CA ALA A 75 16.45 13.86 -9.92
C ALA A 75 17.16 15.21 -9.76
N ASP A 76 18.51 15.23 -9.80
CA ASP A 76 19.35 16.44 -9.62
C ASP A 76 19.09 17.20 -8.30
N VAL A 77 18.63 16.50 -7.25
CA VAL A 77 18.42 17.08 -5.93
C VAL A 77 19.79 17.27 -5.26
N SER A 78 20.14 18.54 -4.99
CA SER A 78 21.38 18.85 -4.28
C SER A 78 21.46 18.18 -2.90
N LYS A 79 22.67 17.81 -2.48
CA LYS A 79 22.92 17.21 -1.15
C LYS A 79 22.44 18.12 -0.01
N GLU A 80 22.62 19.43 -0.13
CA GLU A 80 22.09 20.43 0.80
C GLU A 80 20.56 20.36 0.90
N LEU A 81 19.85 20.29 -0.22
CA LEU A 81 18.38 20.19 -0.22
C LEU A 81 17.91 18.86 0.36
N PHE A 82 18.55 17.74 -0.02
CA PHE A 82 18.26 16.41 0.51
C PHE A 82 18.44 16.35 2.04
N ARG A 83 19.54 16.92 2.54
CA ARG A 83 19.80 17.03 3.99
C ARG A 83 18.80 17.93 4.70
N ARG A 84 18.37 19.03 4.07
CA ARG A 84 17.40 19.98 4.64
C ARG A 84 16.03 19.37 4.90
N TRP A 85 15.59 18.40 4.10
CA TRP A 85 14.35 17.68 4.41
C TRP A 85 14.46 16.95 5.74
N GLY A 86 15.58 16.27 5.98
CA GLY A 86 15.88 15.58 7.23
C GLY A 86 14.83 14.54 7.60
N PHE A 87 15.05 13.81 8.69
CA PHE A 87 14.16 12.70 9.08
C PHE A 87 12.67 13.10 9.18
N LYS A 88 12.38 14.26 9.81
CA LYS A 88 11.00 14.73 9.97
C LYS A 88 10.32 15.08 8.64
N GLY A 89 11.07 15.67 7.69
CA GLY A 89 10.54 15.98 6.36
C GLY A 89 10.24 14.70 5.58
N TRP A 90 11.13 13.71 5.65
CA TRP A 90 10.91 12.40 5.03
C TRP A 90 9.68 11.69 5.56
N VAL A 91 9.55 11.54 6.88
CA VAL A 91 8.38 10.90 7.50
C VAL A 91 7.08 11.59 7.12
N ARG A 92 7.10 12.93 7.05
CA ARG A 92 5.95 13.71 6.61
C ARG A 92 5.61 13.44 5.14
N ALA A 93 6.58 13.55 4.24
CA ALA A 93 6.37 13.34 2.80
C ALA A 93 5.91 11.90 2.49
N ILE A 94 6.50 10.92 3.16
CA ILE A 94 6.07 9.51 3.10
C ILE A 94 4.61 9.39 3.56
N GLY A 95 4.25 9.98 4.71
CA GLY A 95 2.90 9.91 5.24
C GLY A 95 1.83 10.60 4.39
N GLU A 96 2.19 11.65 3.64
CA GLU A 96 1.29 12.38 2.75
C GLU A 96 1.10 11.65 1.38
N SER A 97 2.01 10.75 1.01
CA SER A 97 1.93 9.97 -0.22
C SER A 97 0.77 8.96 -0.19
N PRO A 98 -0.06 8.84 -1.27
CA PRO A 98 -1.21 7.94 -1.29
C PRO A 98 -0.86 6.48 -1.01
N ALA A 99 0.12 5.94 -1.73
CA ALA A 99 0.52 4.53 -1.62
C ALA A 99 1.48 4.32 -0.45
N VAL A 100 2.58 5.09 -0.42
CA VAL A 100 3.66 4.89 0.57
C VAL A 100 3.20 5.26 1.97
N GLY A 101 2.35 6.29 2.10
CA GLY A 101 1.74 6.65 3.39
C GLY A 101 0.84 5.54 3.91
N LEU A 102 0.09 4.87 3.02
CA LEU A 102 -0.76 3.75 3.39
C LEU A 102 0.06 2.52 3.78
N PHE A 103 1.13 2.24 3.04
CA PHE A 103 2.10 1.19 3.40
C PHE A 103 2.68 1.43 4.80
N ARG A 104 3.10 2.66 5.09
CA ARG A 104 3.59 3.08 6.41
C ARG A 104 2.54 2.85 7.50
N GLU A 105 1.29 3.21 7.27
CA GLU A 105 0.21 2.99 8.24
C GLU A 105 -0.05 1.50 8.51
N MET A 106 0.00 0.66 7.47
CA MET A 106 -0.11 -0.79 7.61
C MET A 106 1.08 -1.37 8.40
N LEU A 107 2.31 -0.95 8.10
CA LEU A 107 3.53 -1.33 8.84
C LEU A 107 3.40 -0.98 10.33
N GLN A 108 3.01 0.25 10.64
CA GLN A 108 2.78 0.66 12.02
C GLN A 108 1.71 -0.19 12.69
N SER A 109 0.57 -0.42 12.04
CA SER A 109 -0.50 -1.22 12.62
C SER A 109 -0.05 -2.65 12.92
N ARG A 110 0.75 -3.25 12.03
CA ARG A 110 1.24 -4.63 12.18
C ARG A 110 2.32 -4.73 13.25
N HIS A 111 3.34 -3.88 13.22
CA HIS A 111 4.41 -3.92 14.22
C HIS A 111 3.94 -3.59 15.64
N LEU A 112 2.95 -2.70 15.80
CA LEU A 112 2.40 -2.38 17.12
C LEU A 112 1.50 -3.49 17.70
N ASN A 113 1.05 -4.42 16.88
CA ASN A 113 0.24 -5.53 17.35
C ASN A 113 1.16 -6.58 17.98
N LYS A 114 1.10 -6.69 19.31
CA LYS A 114 1.96 -7.57 20.10
C LYS A 114 1.81 -9.03 19.68
N GLY A 115 2.92 -9.73 19.51
CA GLY A 115 2.95 -11.13 19.09
C GLY A 115 2.67 -11.34 17.60
N THR A 116 2.77 -10.29 16.78
CA THR A 116 2.60 -10.40 15.32
C THR A 116 3.58 -11.43 14.73
N ARG A 117 3.04 -12.29 13.86
CA ARG A 117 3.81 -13.26 13.08
C ARG A 117 3.81 -12.84 11.61
N TRP A 118 5.01 -12.64 11.07
CA TRP A 118 5.23 -12.32 9.66
C TRP A 118 5.35 -13.59 8.83
N ARG A 119 4.71 -13.58 7.66
CA ARG A 119 4.75 -14.62 6.63
C ARG A 119 5.50 -14.10 5.40
N PRO A 120 6.03 -15.00 4.53
CA PRO A 120 6.80 -14.64 3.34
C PRO A 120 6.20 -13.50 2.50
N ASN A 121 4.90 -13.57 2.21
CA ASN A 121 4.24 -12.61 1.30
C ASN A 121 3.61 -11.40 1.98
N ASP A 122 3.63 -11.32 3.31
CA ASP A 122 2.89 -10.27 4.01
C ASP A 122 3.33 -8.86 3.59
N LEU A 123 4.64 -8.62 3.52
CA LEU A 123 5.19 -7.30 3.17
C LEU A 123 4.95 -6.97 1.69
N THR A 124 5.11 -7.96 0.82
CA THR A 124 4.84 -7.84 -0.62
C THR A 124 3.39 -7.47 -0.86
N ASP A 125 2.46 -8.19 -0.23
CA ASP A 125 1.02 -7.88 -0.30
C ASP A 125 0.74 -6.48 0.23
N MET A 126 1.36 -6.07 1.33
CA MET A 126 1.20 -4.72 1.87
C MET A 126 1.68 -3.64 0.87
N ILE A 127 2.78 -3.85 0.17
CA ILE A 127 3.28 -2.91 -0.87
C ILE A 127 2.29 -2.82 -2.03
N TYR A 128 1.87 -3.95 -2.60
CA TYR A 128 0.97 -3.93 -3.75
C TYR A 128 -0.43 -3.43 -3.41
N LEU A 129 -0.97 -3.81 -2.25
CA LEU A 129 -2.30 -3.39 -1.82
C LEU A 129 -2.35 -1.92 -1.42
N SER A 130 -1.28 -1.39 -0.81
CA SER A 130 -1.19 0.04 -0.53
C SER A 130 -1.09 0.86 -1.81
N CYS A 131 -0.35 0.37 -2.82
CA CYS A 131 -0.33 0.96 -4.15
C CYS A 131 -1.72 0.95 -4.80
N ALA A 132 -2.37 -0.22 -4.85
CA ALA A 132 -3.71 -0.35 -5.40
C ALA A 132 -4.71 0.58 -4.69
N ALA A 133 -4.75 0.59 -3.36
CA ALA A 133 -5.68 1.43 -2.60
C ALA A 133 -5.35 2.92 -2.63
N GLY A 134 -4.09 3.27 -2.92
CA GLY A 134 -3.66 4.65 -3.12
C GLY A 134 -4.22 5.28 -4.40
N TYR A 135 -4.51 4.48 -5.43
CA TYR A 135 -4.81 4.97 -6.78
C TYR A 135 -6.08 4.41 -7.43
N ALA A 136 -6.60 3.27 -6.99
CA ALA A 136 -7.80 2.66 -7.55
C ALA A 136 -9.08 3.18 -6.88
N ASP A 137 -10.19 3.18 -7.63
CA ASP A 137 -11.52 3.49 -7.11
C ASP A 137 -12.06 2.35 -6.20
N PHE A 138 -11.65 1.10 -6.44
CA PHE A 138 -12.08 -0.10 -5.70
C PHE A 138 -10.91 -1.06 -5.56
N VAL A 139 -10.79 -1.73 -4.41
CA VAL A 139 -9.75 -2.74 -4.17
C VAL A 139 -10.36 -4.03 -3.66
N VAL A 140 -9.94 -5.16 -4.20
CA VAL A 140 -10.29 -6.49 -3.70
C VAL A 140 -9.04 -7.17 -3.19
N CYS A 141 -9.07 -7.67 -1.96
CA CYS A 141 -7.92 -8.35 -1.38
C CYS A 141 -8.36 -9.50 -0.46
N GLU A 142 -7.40 -10.33 -0.06
CA GLU A 142 -7.67 -11.39 0.90
C GLU A 142 -8.10 -10.86 2.26
N LYS A 143 -8.88 -11.68 2.98
CA LYS A 143 -9.41 -11.35 4.31
C LYS A 143 -8.32 -10.87 5.27
N HIS A 144 -7.15 -11.50 5.24
CA HIS A 144 -6.08 -11.26 6.20
C HIS A 144 -5.42 -9.88 6.02
N MET A 145 -5.45 -9.31 4.80
CA MET A 145 -4.91 -7.96 4.51
C MET A 145 -5.96 -6.85 4.51
N ARG A 146 -7.24 -7.21 4.40
CA ARG A 146 -8.33 -6.23 4.36
C ARG A 146 -8.36 -5.32 5.59
N ASP A 147 -8.28 -5.90 6.78
CA ASP A 147 -8.47 -5.13 8.01
C ASP A 147 -7.32 -4.13 8.26
N PRO A 148 -6.02 -4.51 8.12
CA PRO A 148 -4.92 -3.55 8.14
C PRO A 148 -5.05 -2.44 7.09
N LEU A 149 -5.44 -2.80 5.86
CA LEU A 149 -5.58 -1.84 4.75
C LEU A 149 -6.71 -0.84 5.03
N GLN A 150 -7.88 -1.33 5.45
CA GLN A 150 -9.05 -0.50 5.76
C GLN A 150 -8.79 0.45 6.93
N HIS A 151 -8.08 -0.01 7.98
CA HIS A 151 -7.67 0.84 9.09
C HIS A 151 -6.69 1.92 8.65
N GLY A 152 -5.71 1.58 7.81
CA GLY A 152 -4.76 2.54 7.25
C GLY A 152 -5.47 3.64 6.44
N LEU A 153 -6.37 3.26 5.53
CA LEU A 153 -7.18 4.18 4.74
C LEU A 153 -7.97 5.14 5.64
N LYS A 154 -8.65 4.62 6.67
CA LYS A 154 -9.40 5.43 7.63
C LYS A 154 -8.50 6.42 8.36
N ARG A 155 -7.30 6.02 8.82
CA ARG A 155 -6.35 6.91 9.50
C ARG A 155 -5.82 8.01 8.59
N MET A 156 -5.69 7.72 7.29
CA MET A 156 -5.31 8.71 6.28
C MET A 156 -6.47 9.57 5.78
N GLY A 157 -7.69 9.39 6.31
CA GLY A 157 -8.88 10.11 5.85
C GLY A 157 -9.32 9.75 4.43
N ARG A 158 -8.95 8.56 3.94
CA ARG A 158 -9.32 8.05 2.61
C ARG A 158 -10.51 7.10 2.69
N SER A 159 -11.33 7.11 1.64
CA SER A 159 -12.58 6.35 1.57
C SER A 159 -12.58 5.26 0.49
N THR A 160 -11.41 4.87 -0.05
CA THR A 160 -11.31 3.79 -1.03
C THR A 160 -11.95 2.52 -0.45
N PRO A 161 -13.01 1.98 -1.06
CA PRO A 161 -13.66 0.77 -0.57
C PRO A 161 -12.79 -0.47 -0.81
N VAL A 162 -12.66 -1.30 0.22
CA VAL A 162 -11.89 -2.54 0.18
C VAL A 162 -12.80 -3.74 0.40
N TYR A 163 -12.81 -4.67 -0.55
CA TYR A 163 -13.66 -5.85 -0.56
C TYR A 163 -12.85 -7.12 -0.33
N ARG A 164 -13.50 -8.14 0.22
CA ARG A 164 -12.91 -9.47 0.40
C ARG A 164 -13.30 -10.46 -0.72
N ARG A 165 -14.33 -10.12 -1.49
CA ARG A 165 -14.89 -10.95 -2.57
C ARG A 165 -15.08 -10.07 -3.78
N LEU A 166 -14.72 -10.61 -4.93
CA LEU A 166 -14.92 -9.94 -6.21
C LEU A 166 -16.40 -9.65 -6.49
N ALA A 167 -17.29 -10.58 -6.16
CA ALA A 167 -18.73 -10.40 -6.37
C ALA A 167 -19.32 -9.17 -5.64
N ASP A 168 -18.86 -8.90 -4.42
CA ASP A 168 -19.28 -7.74 -3.64
C ASP A 168 -18.78 -6.44 -4.32
N ALA A 169 -17.54 -6.45 -4.82
CA ALA A 169 -16.96 -5.31 -5.53
C ALA A 169 -17.65 -5.02 -6.87
N VAL A 170 -17.97 -6.06 -7.66
CA VAL A 170 -18.66 -5.93 -8.96
C VAL A 170 -19.98 -5.17 -8.80
N THR A 171 -20.76 -5.48 -7.78
CA THR A 171 -22.05 -4.81 -7.53
C THR A 171 -21.88 -3.30 -7.32
N ASP A 172 -20.86 -2.86 -6.58
CA ASP A 172 -20.63 -1.44 -6.33
C ASP A 172 -19.93 -0.75 -7.52
N ILE A 173 -19.11 -1.47 -8.28
CA ILE A 173 -18.51 -0.98 -9.52
C ILE A 173 -19.60 -0.68 -10.54
N GLU A 174 -20.54 -1.61 -10.76
CA GLU A 174 -21.68 -1.42 -11.66
C GLU A 174 -22.49 -0.18 -11.28
N ARG A 175 -22.83 -0.02 -9.99
CA ARG A 175 -23.55 1.16 -9.48
C ARG A 175 -22.77 2.46 -9.73
N ALA A 176 -21.45 2.45 -9.55
CA ALA A 176 -20.61 3.63 -9.78
C ALA A 176 -20.51 4.01 -11.26
N LEU A 177 -20.46 3.02 -12.15
CA LEU A 177 -20.46 3.22 -13.61
C LEU A 177 -21.79 3.81 -14.09
N GLU A 178 -22.93 3.31 -13.58
CA GLU A 178 -24.26 3.86 -13.86
C GLU A 178 -24.35 5.33 -13.43
N THR A 179 -23.89 5.63 -12.20
CA THR A 179 -23.91 7.00 -11.65
C THR A 179 -23.04 7.96 -12.47
N ARG A 180 -21.85 7.52 -12.94
CA ARG A 180 -20.97 8.33 -13.79
C ARG A 180 -21.60 8.57 -15.17
N SER A 181 -22.27 7.58 -15.76
CA SER A 181 -22.99 7.71 -17.03
C SER A 181 -24.11 8.75 -16.96
N VAL A 182 -24.91 8.73 -15.89
CA VAL A 182 -25.99 9.71 -15.66
C VAL A 182 -25.46 11.14 -15.49
N ARG A 183 -24.30 11.32 -14.83
CA ARG A 183 -23.68 12.65 -14.71
C ARG A 183 -23.11 13.18 -16.03
N ALA A 184 -22.68 12.28 -16.91
CA ALA A 184 -22.16 12.65 -18.24
C ALA A 184 -23.28 13.03 -19.23
N ASN A 185 -24.52 12.56 -19.00
CA ASN A 185 -25.72 12.91 -19.76
C ASN A 185 -26.82 13.43 -18.83
N PRO A 186 -26.76 14.69 -18.38
CA PRO A 186 -27.88 15.29 -17.65
C PRO A 186 -29.09 15.31 -18.58
N ILE A 187 -30.22 14.75 -18.14
CA ILE A 187 -31.49 14.96 -18.82
C ILE A 187 -31.84 16.44 -18.60
N GLU A 188 -31.98 17.20 -19.70
CA GLU A 188 -32.44 18.60 -19.71
C GLU A 188 -33.83 18.77 -19.08
#